data_AF-A0A1G1SXN4-F1
#
_entry.id   AF-A0A1G1SXN4-F1
#
_cell.length_a   1.000
_cell.length_b   1.000
_cell.length_c   1.000
_cell.angle_alpha   90.00
_cell.angle_beta   90.00
_cell.angle_gamma   90.00
#
_symmetry.space_group_name_H-M   'P 1'
#
loop_
_entity.id
_entity.type
_entity.pdbx_description
1 polymer ?
#
loop_
_entity_poly.entity_id
_entity_poly.type
_entity_poly.pdbx_seq_one_letter_code
_entity_poly.pdbx_strand_id
1 'polypeptide(L)'
;MEFNRQRSKIIAALVQMNADVVGLIEIENDGTGATSAIQDLVNGLNQAVGATTYAFVEDGALRQPNNTDLIRCTILYKPAAVKLYGNVLLDTSIGIFERPPVAQLFITTRTTQPADTFALVVNHFKSKASGSGLNADQGDGQGASNLRRRGQAHGLIDFIDKTVKPAGTRYVVSVGDYNANYEEDPMDILRAAGLVVGSLASSISYVFSGLSGALDHAVLTPNLVGRAAVAKWNINAFEPEFLEYSVAGAATVVDSPFRSSDHDPILIGLNFRGVVTAAGQPKNEAGGQLQVFPNPAPAAFNIRIVGLPKTERLTLEVVSALGQRVLALQGTAETLPANISRQTARLAPGIYLLRLSGAGISQTQRVEKL
;
A
#
# COMPACT_ATOMS: atom_id res chain seq x y z
N MET A 1 23.99 -22.94 -8.96
CA MET A 1 24.81 -21.70 -9.04
C MET A 1 23.93 -20.48 -9.28
N GLU A 2 22.97 -20.52 -10.20
CA GLU A 2 22.02 -19.41 -10.43
C GLU A 2 21.02 -19.21 -9.29
N PHE A 3 20.32 -20.26 -8.87
CA PHE A 3 19.40 -20.23 -7.72
C PHE A 3 20.01 -19.53 -6.49
N ASN A 4 21.24 -19.90 -6.11
CA ASN A 4 21.92 -19.29 -4.96
C ASN A 4 22.14 -17.78 -5.14
N ARG A 5 22.38 -17.29 -6.36
CA ARG A 5 22.55 -15.86 -6.66
C ARG A 5 21.22 -15.13 -6.53
N GLN A 6 20.17 -15.64 -7.18
CA GLN A 6 18.82 -15.10 -7.09
C GLN A 6 18.39 -15.02 -5.61
N ARG A 7 18.48 -16.15 -4.89
CA ARG A 7 18.16 -16.26 -3.47
C ARG A 7 18.90 -15.24 -2.61
N SER A 8 20.21 -15.07 -2.81
CA SER A 8 21.00 -14.12 -2.02
C SER A 8 20.54 -12.68 -2.22
N LYS A 9 20.24 -12.28 -3.46
CA LYS A 9 19.75 -10.93 -3.79
C LYS A 9 18.34 -10.69 -3.24
N ILE A 10 17.44 -11.68 -3.33
CA ILE A 10 16.11 -11.62 -2.74
C ILE A 10 16.21 -11.44 -1.21
N ILE A 11 17.09 -12.21 -0.54
CA ILE A 11 17.33 -12.06 0.89
C ILE A 11 17.86 -10.65 1.21
N ALA A 12 18.81 -10.13 0.43
CA ALA A 12 19.32 -8.76 0.61
C ALA A 12 18.20 -7.71 0.51
N ALA A 13 17.30 -7.84 -0.47
CA ALA A 13 16.13 -6.96 -0.61
C ALA A 13 15.19 -7.06 0.61
N LEU A 14 14.87 -8.27 1.07
CA LEU A 14 14.01 -8.50 2.23
C LEU A 14 14.63 -7.95 3.52
N VAL A 15 15.93 -8.12 3.72
CA VAL A 15 16.69 -7.54 4.85
C VAL A 15 16.58 -6.03 4.86
N GLN A 16 16.79 -5.37 3.72
CA GLN A 16 16.76 -3.91 3.64
C GLN A 16 15.35 -3.32 3.77
N MET A 17 14.34 -3.98 3.17
CA MET A 17 12.93 -3.59 3.38
C MET A 17 12.51 -3.74 4.84
N ASN A 18 13.00 -4.79 5.51
CA ASN A 18 12.79 -5.03 6.94
C ASN A 18 11.31 -4.98 7.37
N ALA A 19 10.39 -5.34 6.47
CA ALA A 19 8.95 -5.21 6.69
C ALA A 19 8.44 -6.16 7.78
N ASP A 20 7.37 -5.77 8.48
CA ASP A 20 6.76 -6.59 9.52
C ASP A 20 5.92 -7.75 8.97
N VAL A 21 5.33 -7.55 7.78
CA VAL A 21 4.60 -8.54 7.00
C VAL A 21 5.03 -8.36 5.55
N VAL A 22 5.26 -9.46 4.84
CA VAL A 22 5.69 -9.49 3.44
C VAL A 22 4.73 -10.38 2.67
N GLY A 23 4.14 -9.86 1.59
CA GLY A 23 3.48 -10.67 0.58
C GLY A 23 4.48 -11.07 -0.50
N LEU A 24 4.49 -12.34 -0.88
CA LEU A 24 5.35 -12.87 -1.93
C LEU A 24 4.49 -13.52 -3.00
N ILE A 25 4.83 -13.25 -4.26
CA ILE A 25 4.32 -13.96 -5.43
C ILE A 25 5.44 -14.82 -6.01
N GLU A 26 5.09 -15.73 -6.91
CA GLU A 26 6.06 -16.56 -7.66
C GLU A 26 6.94 -17.49 -6.81
N ILE A 27 6.49 -17.82 -5.60
CA ILE A 27 7.13 -18.87 -4.81
C ILE A 27 6.74 -20.22 -5.39
N GLU A 28 7.68 -21.15 -5.50
CA GLU A 28 7.39 -22.50 -5.97
C GLU A 28 6.26 -23.14 -5.15
N ASN A 29 5.34 -23.81 -5.85
CA ASN A 29 4.18 -24.46 -5.27
C ASN A 29 4.55 -25.92 -4.93
N ASP A 30 5.51 -26.09 -4.03
CA ASP A 30 6.10 -27.35 -3.56
C ASP A 30 5.81 -27.64 -2.07
N GLY A 31 4.88 -26.89 -1.49
CA GLY A 31 4.39 -27.06 -0.11
C GLY A 31 5.18 -26.25 0.91
N THR A 32 5.10 -26.67 2.19
CA THR A 32 5.69 -25.98 3.35
C THR A 32 6.71 -26.82 4.11
N GLY A 33 7.12 -27.96 3.54
CA GLY A 33 8.06 -28.88 4.16
C GLY A 33 9.50 -28.33 4.27
N ALA A 34 10.37 -29.07 4.97
CA ALA A 34 11.76 -28.67 5.24
C ALA A 34 12.60 -28.33 3.99
N THR A 35 12.25 -28.90 2.84
CA THR A 35 12.92 -28.70 1.55
C THR A 35 12.17 -27.75 0.61
N SER A 36 11.06 -27.16 1.06
CA SER A 36 10.26 -26.26 0.22
C SER A 36 10.96 -24.94 -0.05
N ALA A 37 10.66 -24.31 -1.19
CA ALA A 37 11.20 -23.01 -1.55
C ALA A 37 10.93 -21.93 -0.49
N ILE A 38 9.72 -21.93 0.10
CA ILE A 38 9.37 -20.95 1.16
C ILE A 38 10.19 -21.18 2.44
N GLN A 39 10.41 -22.44 2.82
CA GLN A 39 11.17 -22.77 4.01
C GLN A 39 12.65 -22.45 3.84
N ASP A 40 13.21 -22.70 2.66
CA ASP A 40 14.58 -22.31 2.33
C ASP A 40 14.77 -20.79 2.38
N LEU A 41 13.83 -20.01 1.82
CA LEU A 41 13.86 -18.55 1.87
C LEU A 41 13.83 -18.04 3.32
N VAL A 42 12.91 -18.54 4.15
CA VAL A 42 12.82 -18.14 5.57
C VAL A 42 14.05 -18.54 6.35
N ASN A 43 14.64 -19.70 6.09
CA ASN A 43 15.89 -20.13 6.72
C ASN A 43 17.04 -19.17 6.37
N GLY A 44 17.20 -18.83 5.08
CA GLY A 44 18.21 -17.88 4.64
C GLY A 44 18.01 -16.48 5.20
N LEU A 45 16.77 -15.99 5.21
CA LEU A 45 16.43 -14.69 5.78
C LEU A 45 16.76 -14.64 7.28
N ASN A 46 16.36 -15.65 8.04
CA ASN A 46 16.64 -15.73 9.48
C ASN A 46 18.13 -15.94 9.80
N GLN A 47 18.92 -16.55 8.90
CA GLN A 47 20.37 -16.55 9.06
C GLN A 47 20.95 -15.13 8.95
N ALA A 48 20.38 -14.28 8.10
CA ALA A 48 20.85 -12.91 7.89
C ALA A 48 20.40 -11.91 8.97
N VAL A 49 19.15 -12.03 9.47
CA VAL A 49 18.58 -11.05 10.43
C VAL A 49 18.49 -11.55 11.88
N GLY A 50 18.87 -12.81 12.13
CA GLY A 50 18.76 -13.46 13.42
C GLY A 50 17.67 -14.53 13.43
N ALA A 51 17.97 -15.64 14.11
CA ALA A 51 17.09 -16.81 14.17
C ALA A 51 15.67 -16.41 14.62
N THR A 52 14.67 -17.07 14.02
CA THR A 52 13.23 -16.92 14.33
C THR A 52 12.65 -15.50 14.19
N THR A 53 13.33 -14.60 13.50
CA THR A 53 12.83 -13.23 13.26
C THR A 53 11.60 -13.23 12.36
N TYR A 54 11.62 -14.00 11.27
CA TYR A 54 10.52 -14.20 10.33
C TYR A 54 9.98 -15.62 10.41
N ALA A 55 8.66 -15.74 10.23
CA ALA A 55 7.95 -16.98 9.96
C ALA A 55 7.09 -16.79 8.70
N PHE A 56 6.74 -17.88 8.02
CA PHE A 56 5.73 -17.85 6.97
C PHE A 56 4.36 -18.24 7.55
N VAL A 57 3.28 -17.76 6.93
CA VAL A 57 1.92 -18.20 7.23
C VAL A 57 1.73 -19.60 6.66
N GLU A 58 1.43 -20.57 7.53
CA GLU A 58 1.16 -21.94 7.12
C GLU A 58 -0.18 -22.03 6.40
N ASP A 59 -0.16 -22.35 5.11
CA ASP A 59 -1.34 -22.57 4.29
C ASP A 59 -1.77 -24.05 4.19
N GLY A 60 -1.14 -24.92 5.00
CA GLY A 60 -1.63 -26.24 5.36
C GLY A 60 -1.56 -27.27 4.23
N ALA A 61 -0.75 -27.03 3.20
CA ALA A 61 -0.87 -27.73 1.95
C ALA A 61 0.47 -28.28 1.44
N LEU A 62 0.46 -29.53 0.93
CA LEU A 62 1.54 -30.02 0.05
C LEU A 62 1.65 -29.15 -1.21
N ARG A 63 0.52 -28.59 -1.67
CA ARG A 63 0.35 -27.56 -2.71
C ARG A 63 -0.97 -26.83 -2.46
N GLN A 64 -1.06 -25.54 -2.75
CA GLN A 64 -2.30 -24.78 -2.54
C GLN A 64 -3.50 -25.41 -3.29
N PRO A 65 -4.66 -25.63 -2.65
CA PRO A 65 -5.87 -26.12 -3.31
C PRO A 65 -6.29 -25.22 -4.48
N ASN A 66 -6.80 -25.83 -5.56
CA ASN A 66 -7.23 -25.15 -6.79
C ASN A 66 -6.15 -24.34 -7.52
N ASN A 67 -4.90 -24.36 -7.04
CA ASN A 67 -3.78 -23.80 -7.78
C ASN A 67 -3.41 -24.73 -8.94
N THR A 68 -3.48 -24.21 -10.15
CA THR A 68 -3.16 -24.94 -11.39
C THR A 68 -1.76 -24.64 -11.91
N ASP A 69 -0.98 -23.87 -11.17
CA ASP A 69 0.33 -23.34 -11.54
C ASP A 69 1.46 -23.97 -10.69
N LEU A 70 2.68 -23.85 -11.19
CA LEU A 70 3.91 -24.25 -10.52
C LEU A 70 4.34 -23.26 -9.44
N ILE A 71 3.74 -22.06 -9.42
CA ILE A 71 4.01 -21.01 -8.47
C ILE A 71 2.78 -20.62 -7.64
N ARG A 72 2.98 -19.94 -6.53
CA ARG A 72 1.94 -19.53 -5.58
C ARG A 72 2.21 -18.21 -4.89
N CYS A 73 1.17 -17.64 -4.29
CA CYS A 73 1.26 -16.52 -3.38
C CYS A 73 1.51 -17.01 -1.94
N THR A 74 2.37 -16.34 -1.17
CA THR A 74 2.65 -16.66 0.23
C THR A 74 2.81 -15.40 1.07
N ILE A 75 2.81 -15.55 2.40
CA ILE A 75 2.98 -14.43 3.33
C ILE A 75 4.06 -14.77 4.35
N LEU A 76 5.01 -13.87 4.56
CA LEU A 76 5.92 -13.86 5.70
C LEU A 76 5.50 -12.81 6.71
N TYR A 77 5.86 -13.01 7.98
CA TYR A 77 5.62 -12.04 9.04
C TYR A 77 6.68 -12.15 10.14
N LYS A 78 6.82 -11.07 10.92
CA LYS A 78 7.60 -11.04 12.16
C LYS A 78 6.71 -11.34 13.35
N PRO A 79 6.85 -12.50 14.04
CA PRO A 79 6.03 -12.82 15.21
C PRO A 79 6.16 -11.80 16.35
N ALA A 80 7.29 -11.07 16.42
CA ALA A 80 7.51 -10.01 17.40
C ALA A 80 6.71 -8.73 17.11
N ALA A 81 6.29 -8.49 15.86
CA ALA A 81 5.58 -7.28 15.43
C ALA A 81 4.06 -7.47 15.27
N VAL A 82 3.65 -8.68 14.87
CA VAL A 82 2.25 -9.03 14.63
C VAL A 82 1.96 -10.46 15.10
N LYS A 83 0.71 -10.69 15.48
CA LYS A 83 0.14 -12.03 15.73
C LYS A 83 -0.82 -12.39 14.61
N LEU A 84 -0.84 -13.67 14.24
CA LEU A 84 -1.88 -14.22 13.37
C LEU A 84 -3.24 -14.15 14.09
N TYR A 85 -4.27 -13.79 13.36
CA TYR A 85 -5.66 -13.82 13.81
C TYR A 85 -6.46 -14.74 12.90
N GLY A 86 -7.01 -15.81 13.48
CA GLY A 86 -7.67 -16.86 12.70
C GLY A 86 -6.72 -17.63 11.79
N ASN A 87 -7.29 -18.55 11.03
CA ASN A 87 -6.57 -19.33 10.03
C ASN A 87 -6.31 -18.48 8.78
N VAL A 88 -5.31 -18.89 8.00
CA VAL A 88 -5.12 -18.43 6.63
C VAL A 88 -6.40 -18.66 5.81
N LEU A 89 -6.66 -17.73 4.89
CA LEU A 89 -7.79 -17.80 3.98
C LEU A 89 -7.26 -17.93 2.56
N LEU A 90 -7.85 -18.82 1.78
CA LEU A 90 -7.55 -19.02 0.37
C LEU A 90 -8.84 -18.84 -0.43
N ASP A 91 -8.76 -18.19 -1.57
CA ASP A 91 -9.87 -18.21 -2.53
C ASP A 91 -10.00 -19.63 -3.12
N THR A 92 -11.15 -20.25 -2.96
CA THR A 92 -11.40 -21.62 -3.45
C THR A 92 -12.28 -21.66 -4.70
N SER A 93 -12.47 -20.53 -5.37
CA SER A 93 -13.28 -20.43 -6.58
C SER A 93 -12.64 -21.23 -7.72
N ILE A 94 -13.40 -22.17 -8.27
CA ILE A 94 -12.92 -23.04 -9.34
C ILE A 94 -12.86 -22.24 -10.64
N GLY A 95 -11.69 -22.27 -11.29
CA GLY A 95 -11.52 -21.75 -12.63
C GLY A 95 -11.53 -20.23 -12.74
N ILE A 96 -11.35 -19.49 -11.64
CA ILE A 96 -11.12 -18.03 -11.68
C ILE A 96 -9.63 -17.72 -11.60
N PHE A 97 -8.92 -18.35 -10.67
CA PHE A 97 -7.51 -18.11 -10.40
C PHE A 97 -6.67 -19.32 -10.77
N GLU A 98 -5.59 -19.12 -11.51
CA GLU A 98 -4.53 -20.13 -11.65
C GLU A 98 -3.72 -20.22 -10.34
N ARG A 99 -3.58 -19.08 -9.67
CA ARG A 99 -2.88 -18.88 -8.40
C ARG A 99 -3.85 -18.23 -7.41
N PRO A 100 -4.52 -19.01 -6.57
CA PRO A 100 -5.48 -18.51 -5.60
C PRO A 100 -4.91 -17.37 -4.74
N PRO A 101 -5.63 -16.26 -4.58
CA PRO A 101 -5.29 -15.26 -3.57
C PRO A 101 -5.23 -15.88 -2.17
N VAL A 102 -4.20 -15.51 -1.41
CA VAL A 102 -4.02 -15.90 -0.01
C VAL A 102 -4.21 -14.69 0.87
N ALA A 103 -4.89 -14.86 2.00
CA ALA A 103 -5.06 -13.80 2.98
C ALA A 103 -4.76 -14.27 4.39
N GLN A 104 -4.16 -13.38 5.18
CA GLN A 104 -4.00 -13.58 6.61
C GLN A 104 -4.37 -12.32 7.35
N LEU A 105 -5.15 -12.49 8.42
CA LEU A 105 -5.48 -11.41 9.34
C LEU A 105 -4.39 -11.33 10.42
N PHE A 106 -4.04 -10.10 10.77
CA PHE A 106 -3.00 -9.79 11.73
C PHE A 106 -3.50 -8.83 12.80
N ILE A 107 -2.97 -9.01 14.01
CA ILE A 107 -3.08 -8.06 15.11
C ILE A 107 -1.69 -7.51 15.40
N THR A 108 -1.54 -6.18 15.50
CA THR A 108 -0.27 -5.58 15.90
C THR A 108 0.03 -5.83 17.38
N THR A 109 1.27 -6.22 17.69
CA THR A 109 1.75 -6.36 19.08
C THR A 109 2.26 -5.04 19.67
N ARG A 110 2.32 -3.97 18.86
CA ARG A 110 2.99 -2.70 19.21
C ARG A 110 2.09 -1.64 19.86
N THR A 111 0.81 -1.93 20.11
CA THR A 111 -0.14 -0.94 20.66
C THR A 111 -0.76 -1.38 21.99
N THR A 112 -0.94 -0.43 22.91
CA THR A 112 -1.66 -0.60 24.19
C THR A 112 -3.17 -0.29 24.11
N GLN A 113 -3.66 0.03 22.91
CA GLN A 113 -5.08 0.27 22.60
C GLN A 113 -5.74 -1.05 22.13
N PRO A 114 -7.08 -1.19 22.17
CA PRO A 114 -7.73 -2.41 21.68
C PRO A 114 -7.24 -2.72 20.26
N ALA A 115 -6.77 -3.96 20.08
CA ALA A 115 -6.09 -4.41 18.89
C ALA A 115 -7.05 -4.43 17.70
N ASP A 116 -6.91 -3.44 16.80
CA ASP A 116 -7.56 -3.49 15.49
C ASP A 116 -6.88 -4.59 14.64
N THR A 117 -7.69 -5.33 13.88
CA THR A 117 -7.22 -6.34 12.93
C THR A 117 -7.10 -5.73 11.54
N PHE A 118 -6.07 -6.10 10.79
CA PHE A 118 -5.98 -5.86 9.35
C PHE A 118 -5.73 -7.17 8.62
N ALA A 119 -6.23 -7.33 7.40
CA ALA A 119 -5.84 -8.42 6.52
C ALA A 119 -4.84 -7.93 5.47
N LEU A 120 -3.82 -8.75 5.23
CA LEU A 120 -3.05 -8.72 4.00
C LEU A 120 -3.61 -9.80 3.07
N VAL A 121 -4.01 -9.42 1.86
CA VAL A 121 -4.34 -10.32 0.75
C VAL A 121 -3.22 -10.24 -0.27
N VAL A 122 -2.68 -11.37 -0.70
CA VAL A 122 -1.67 -11.45 -1.76
C VAL A 122 -2.29 -12.11 -2.97
N ASN A 123 -2.16 -11.48 -4.13
CA ASN A 123 -2.73 -11.97 -5.39
C ASN A 123 -1.72 -11.95 -6.53
N HIS A 124 -1.97 -12.78 -7.55
CA HIS A 124 -1.18 -12.79 -8.79
C HIS A 124 -2.09 -13.15 -9.97
N PHE A 125 -2.58 -12.14 -10.66
CA PHE A 125 -3.51 -12.26 -11.80
C PHE A 125 -2.82 -12.81 -13.04
N LYS A 126 -3.62 -13.19 -14.04
CA LYS A 126 -3.14 -13.80 -15.28
C LYS A 126 -2.26 -12.83 -16.08
N SER A 127 -1.08 -13.28 -16.47
CA SER A 127 -0.12 -12.50 -17.26
C SER A 127 -0.68 -11.97 -18.58
N LYS A 128 -0.27 -10.74 -18.92
CA LYS A 128 -0.55 -10.06 -20.21
C LYS A 128 0.18 -10.68 -21.39
N ALA A 129 1.22 -11.50 -21.15
CA ALA A 129 2.09 -12.04 -22.19
C ALA A 129 1.52 -13.26 -22.92
N SER A 130 0.37 -13.80 -22.47
CA SER A 130 -0.22 -14.99 -23.07
C SER A 130 -1.74 -14.96 -23.01
N GLY A 131 -2.37 -15.52 -24.05
CA GLY A 131 -3.82 -15.66 -24.13
C GLY A 131 -4.26 -16.02 -25.56
N SER A 132 -5.41 -16.66 -25.68
CA SER A 132 -5.94 -17.15 -26.97
C SER A 132 -7.47 -17.07 -26.99
N GLY A 133 -8.07 -17.12 -28.18
CA GLY A 133 -9.53 -16.99 -28.34
C GLY A 133 -10.03 -15.67 -27.75
N LEU A 134 -11.02 -15.72 -26.86
CA LEU A 134 -11.52 -14.52 -26.16
C LEU A 134 -10.49 -13.86 -25.23
N ASN A 135 -9.40 -14.55 -24.92
CA ASN A 135 -8.26 -14.02 -24.17
C ASN A 135 -7.09 -13.63 -25.08
N ALA A 136 -7.21 -13.71 -26.41
CA ALA A 136 -6.20 -13.15 -27.30
C ALA A 136 -6.09 -11.63 -27.08
N ASP A 137 -4.95 -11.04 -27.43
CA ASP A 137 -4.82 -9.60 -27.45
C ASP A 137 -5.81 -9.01 -28.47
N GLN A 138 -6.63 -8.07 -28.01
CA GLN A 138 -7.65 -7.41 -28.84
C GLN A 138 -7.11 -6.12 -29.49
N GLY A 139 -5.88 -5.71 -29.19
CA GLY A 139 -5.29 -4.47 -29.70
C GLY A 139 -5.92 -3.20 -29.10
N ASP A 140 -6.59 -3.33 -27.96
CA ASP A 140 -7.28 -2.24 -27.23
C ASP A 140 -6.38 -1.56 -26.18
N GLY A 141 -5.10 -1.95 -26.12
CA GLY A 141 -4.13 -1.46 -25.14
C GLY A 141 -4.13 -2.24 -23.83
N GLN A 142 -5.08 -3.15 -23.60
CA GLN A 142 -5.14 -3.95 -22.39
C GLN A 142 -4.18 -5.14 -22.45
N GLY A 143 -3.74 -5.56 -23.63
CA GLY A 143 -2.94 -6.78 -23.83
C GLY A 143 -3.73 -8.07 -23.63
N ALA A 144 -3.08 -9.21 -23.82
CA ALA A 144 -3.75 -10.52 -23.76
C ALA A 144 -4.35 -10.82 -22.37
N SER A 145 -5.29 -11.77 -22.35
CA SER A 145 -5.98 -12.26 -21.16
C SER A 145 -6.70 -11.19 -20.32
N ASN A 146 -7.06 -10.04 -20.89
CA ASN A 146 -7.81 -9.01 -20.17
C ASN A 146 -9.18 -9.53 -19.68
N LEU A 147 -9.91 -10.31 -20.49
CA LEU A 147 -11.17 -10.93 -20.06
C LEU A 147 -10.98 -11.80 -18.81
N ARG A 148 -9.90 -12.59 -18.76
CA ARG A 148 -9.51 -13.37 -17.57
C ARG A 148 -9.23 -12.48 -16.37
N ARG A 149 -8.42 -11.44 -16.54
CA ARG A 149 -8.05 -10.50 -15.46
C ARG A 149 -9.27 -9.73 -14.91
N ARG A 150 -10.24 -9.37 -15.77
CA ARG A 150 -11.53 -8.80 -15.33
C ARG A 150 -12.31 -9.78 -14.44
N GLY A 151 -12.36 -11.06 -14.82
CA GLY A 151 -12.96 -12.11 -13.99
C GLY A 151 -12.25 -12.27 -12.64
N GLN A 152 -10.92 -12.19 -12.63
CA GLN A 152 -10.10 -12.24 -11.42
C GLN A 152 -10.30 -11.01 -10.52
N ALA A 153 -10.50 -9.82 -11.09
CA ALA A 153 -10.85 -8.62 -10.32
C ALA A 153 -12.18 -8.79 -9.57
N HIS A 154 -13.22 -9.31 -10.25
CA HIS A 154 -14.49 -9.64 -9.61
C HIS A 154 -14.35 -10.74 -8.56
N GLY A 155 -13.59 -11.80 -8.86
CA GLY A 155 -13.30 -12.86 -7.88
C GLY A 155 -12.61 -12.33 -6.63
N LEU A 156 -11.65 -11.41 -6.78
CA LEU A 156 -10.92 -10.81 -5.66
C LEU A 156 -11.85 -9.94 -4.80
N ILE A 157 -12.76 -9.18 -5.41
CA ILE A 157 -13.79 -8.43 -4.68
C ILE A 157 -14.66 -9.38 -3.86
N ASP A 158 -15.14 -10.45 -4.49
CA ASP A 158 -15.95 -11.48 -3.83
C ASP A 158 -15.20 -12.14 -2.68
N PHE A 159 -13.92 -12.48 -2.85
CA PHE A 159 -13.08 -13.01 -1.78
C PHE A 159 -12.94 -12.04 -0.60
N ILE A 160 -12.67 -10.77 -0.90
CA ILE A 160 -12.55 -9.72 0.12
C ILE A 160 -13.85 -9.57 0.91
N ASP A 161 -14.99 -9.49 0.22
CA ASP A 161 -16.28 -9.16 0.82
C ASP A 161 -16.96 -10.36 1.49
N LYS A 162 -16.84 -11.55 0.92
CA LYS A 162 -17.54 -12.76 1.39
C LYS A 162 -16.69 -13.64 2.29
N THR A 163 -15.36 -13.50 2.26
CA THR A 163 -14.44 -14.36 3.04
C THR A 163 -13.56 -13.54 3.99
N VAL A 164 -12.81 -12.55 3.48
CA VAL A 164 -11.80 -11.84 4.28
C VAL A 164 -12.41 -10.91 5.32
N LYS A 165 -13.33 -10.01 4.92
CA LYS A 165 -14.00 -9.09 5.86
C LYS A 165 -14.81 -9.85 6.93
N PRO A 166 -15.63 -10.87 6.58
CA PRO A 166 -16.37 -11.65 7.57
C PRO A 166 -15.49 -12.42 8.56
N ALA A 167 -14.22 -12.70 8.22
CA ALA A 167 -13.26 -13.31 9.14
C ALA A 167 -12.81 -12.39 10.29
N GLY A 168 -13.31 -11.14 10.34
CA GLY A 168 -13.18 -10.27 11.51
C GLY A 168 -12.18 -9.13 11.33
N THR A 169 -12.04 -8.60 10.11
CA THR A 169 -11.24 -7.40 9.86
C THR A 169 -12.03 -6.28 9.22
N ARG A 170 -11.68 -5.05 9.57
CA ARG A 170 -12.21 -3.84 8.95
C ARG A 170 -11.28 -3.30 7.87
N TYR A 171 -9.99 -3.59 7.94
CA TYR A 171 -8.99 -3.02 7.04
C TYR A 171 -8.41 -4.13 6.18
N VAL A 172 -8.52 -3.99 4.86
CA VAL A 172 -7.92 -4.94 3.93
C VAL A 172 -6.93 -4.20 3.05
N VAL A 173 -5.72 -4.74 3.01
CA VAL A 173 -4.69 -4.40 2.04
C VAL A 173 -4.57 -5.60 1.11
N SER A 174 -4.94 -5.45 -0.16
CA SER A 174 -4.60 -6.39 -1.20
C SER A 174 -3.36 -5.90 -1.94
N VAL A 175 -2.35 -6.75 -2.07
CA VAL A 175 -1.09 -6.40 -2.73
C VAL A 175 -0.69 -7.53 -3.66
N GLY A 176 -0.06 -7.20 -4.78
CA GLY A 176 0.47 -8.21 -5.69
C GLY A 176 0.52 -7.70 -7.12
N ASP A 177 0.73 -8.65 -8.02
CA ASP A 177 0.76 -8.41 -9.46
C ASP A 177 -0.64 -8.62 -10.04
N TYR A 178 -1.30 -7.49 -10.35
CA TYR A 178 -2.62 -7.49 -10.99
C TYR A 178 -2.52 -7.70 -12.50
N ASN A 179 -1.29 -7.72 -13.04
CA ASN A 179 -0.99 -7.79 -14.45
C ASN A 179 -1.82 -6.76 -15.23
N ALA A 180 -2.02 -5.57 -14.66
CA ALA A 180 -2.88 -4.54 -15.21
C ALA A 180 -2.30 -3.17 -14.88
N ASN A 181 -2.15 -2.29 -15.88
CA ASN A 181 -1.78 -0.90 -15.62
C ASN A 181 -2.90 -0.15 -14.89
N TYR A 182 -2.56 1.00 -14.32
CA TYR A 182 -3.41 1.79 -13.43
C TYR A 182 -4.82 2.13 -13.98
N GLU A 183 -4.92 2.33 -15.30
CA GLU A 183 -6.15 2.66 -16.02
C GLU A 183 -6.71 1.49 -16.85
N GLU A 184 -6.30 0.26 -16.55
CA GLU A 184 -6.84 -0.93 -17.23
C GLU A 184 -8.07 -1.48 -16.50
N ASP A 185 -8.89 -2.26 -17.23
CA ASP A 185 -10.20 -2.73 -16.76
C ASP A 185 -10.16 -3.41 -15.38
N PRO A 186 -9.17 -4.26 -15.04
CA PRO A 186 -9.11 -4.88 -13.72
C PRO A 186 -9.03 -3.84 -12.59
N MET A 187 -8.27 -2.76 -12.80
CA MET A 187 -8.12 -1.68 -11.81
C MET A 187 -9.37 -0.80 -11.74
N ASP A 188 -10.01 -0.53 -12.88
CA ASP A 188 -11.31 0.14 -12.93
C ASP A 188 -12.40 -0.63 -12.19
N ILE A 189 -12.45 -1.96 -12.34
CA ILE A 189 -13.41 -2.82 -11.64
C ILE A 189 -13.23 -2.72 -10.12
N LEU A 190 -11.98 -2.74 -9.64
CA LEU A 190 -11.68 -2.60 -8.20
C LEU A 190 -12.08 -1.21 -7.68
N ARG A 191 -11.83 -0.14 -8.46
CA ARG A 191 -12.27 1.23 -8.11
C ARG A 191 -13.79 1.34 -8.07
N ALA A 192 -14.48 0.74 -9.04
CA ALA A 192 -15.95 0.73 -9.10
C ALA A 192 -16.58 0.00 -7.89
N ALA A 193 -15.87 -0.98 -7.31
CA ALA A 193 -16.26 -1.65 -6.06
C ALA A 193 -15.95 -0.83 -4.78
N GLY A 194 -15.46 0.40 -4.92
CA GLY A 194 -15.13 1.29 -3.81
C GLY A 194 -13.79 1.01 -3.15
N LEU A 195 -12.94 0.16 -3.76
CA LEU A 195 -11.56 -0.03 -3.32
C LEU A 195 -10.68 1.11 -3.83
N VAL A 196 -9.58 1.36 -3.12
CA VAL A 196 -8.66 2.47 -3.40
C VAL A 196 -7.33 1.91 -3.86
N VAL A 197 -6.93 2.22 -5.09
CA VAL A 197 -5.59 1.92 -5.58
C VAL A 197 -4.61 2.90 -4.92
N GLY A 198 -3.75 2.39 -4.04
CA GLY A 198 -2.89 3.19 -3.17
C GLY A 198 -1.66 3.79 -3.86
N SER A 199 -1.26 3.26 -5.03
CA SER A 199 -0.20 3.85 -5.86
C SER A 199 -0.74 4.98 -6.72
N LEU A 200 0.10 5.97 -7.05
CA LEU A 200 -0.20 6.94 -8.10
C LEU A 200 -0.05 6.27 -9.48
N ALA A 201 -0.76 6.79 -10.48
CA ALA A 201 -0.63 6.35 -11.88
C ALA A 201 0.81 6.45 -12.42
N SER A 202 1.61 7.39 -11.90
CA SER A 202 3.01 7.59 -12.27
C SER A 202 4.00 6.63 -11.61
N SER A 203 3.53 5.68 -10.79
CA SER A 203 4.37 4.78 -10.00
C SER A 203 4.63 3.48 -10.78
N ILE A 204 5.72 3.47 -11.56
CA ILE A 204 6.16 2.33 -12.41
C ILE A 204 6.69 1.19 -11.50
N SER A 205 6.39 -0.06 -11.83
CA SER A 205 6.99 -1.26 -11.17
C SER A 205 7.52 -2.30 -12.14
N TYR A 206 7.34 -2.09 -13.44
CA TYR A 206 7.61 -3.09 -14.45
C TYR A 206 7.99 -2.45 -15.78
N VAL A 207 8.93 -3.07 -16.48
CA VAL A 207 9.32 -2.69 -17.85
C VAL A 207 9.30 -3.94 -18.71
N PHE A 208 8.53 -3.89 -19.81
CA PHE A 208 8.48 -4.99 -20.78
C PHE A 208 8.54 -4.45 -22.20
N SER A 209 9.49 -4.98 -22.99
CA SER A 209 9.69 -4.58 -24.39
C SER A 209 9.83 -3.05 -24.58
N GLY A 210 10.46 -2.36 -23.62
CA GLY A 210 10.67 -0.91 -23.64
C GLY A 210 9.48 -0.07 -23.20
N LEU A 211 8.35 -0.68 -22.81
CA LEU A 211 7.22 0.03 -22.21
C LEU A 211 7.31 -0.02 -20.69
N SER A 212 7.28 1.13 -20.04
CA SER A 212 7.22 1.25 -18.58
C SER A 212 5.77 1.28 -18.11
N GLY A 213 5.43 0.42 -17.16
CA GLY A 213 4.10 0.26 -16.62
C GLY A 213 4.10 -0.06 -15.14
N ALA A 214 2.90 -0.17 -14.59
CA ALA A 214 2.68 -0.51 -13.19
C ALA A 214 1.74 -1.71 -13.18
N LEU A 215 2.27 -2.93 -13.05
CA LEU A 215 1.44 -4.14 -12.93
C LEU A 215 1.16 -4.50 -11.47
N ASP A 216 2.10 -4.11 -10.61
CA ASP A 216 2.05 -4.33 -9.18
C ASP A 216 1.36 -3.15 -8.49
N HIS A 217 0.35 -3.48 -7.69
CA HIS A 217 -0.42 -2.49 -6.94
C HIS A 217 -0.66 -2.90 -5.49
N ALA A 218 -0.91 -1.89 -4.66
CA ALA A 218 -1.59 -2.06 -3.39
C ALA A 218 -3.00 -1.48 -3.52
N VAL A 219 -4.02 -2.28 -3.25
CA VAL A 219 -5.44 -1.93 -3.30
C VAL A 219 -6.02 -2.04 -1.89
N LEU A 220 -6.64 -0.97 -1.42
CA LEU A 220 -6.99 -0.76 -0.03
C LEU A 220 -8.50 -0.64 0.14
N THR A 221 -9.03 -1.05 1.28
CA THR A 221 -10.38 -0.62 1.68
C THR A 221 -10.40 0.88 1.97
N PRO A 222 -11.51 1.59 1.71
CA PRO A 222 -11.56 3.06 1.78
C PRO A 222 -11.29 3.62 3.17
N ASN A 223 -11.54 2.85 4.24
CA ASN A 223 -11.23 3.23 5.61
C ASN A 223 -9.72 3.19 5.97
N LEU A 224 -8.85 2.79 5.04
CA LEU A 224 -7.39 2.94 5.12
C LEU A 224 -6.89 4.25 4.50
N VAL A 225 -7.74 5.01 3.80
CA VAL A 225 -7.35 6.33 3.26
C VAL A 225 -6.93 7.25 4.40
N GLY A 226 -5.74 7.86 4.27
CA GLY A 226 -5.12 8.68 5.31
C GLY A 226 -4.47 7.89 6.46
N ARG A 227 -4.56 6.55 6.44
CA ARG A 227 -3.91 5.63 7.38
C ARG A 227 -2.90 4.70 6.71
N ALA A 228 -2.83 4.71 5.39
CA ALA A 228 -1.87 3.96 4.60
C ALA A 228 -1.01 4.92 3.76
N ALA A 229 0.27 4.61 3.67
CA ALA A 229 1.19 5.17 2.68
C ALA A 229 1.71 4.03 1.81
N VAL A 230 1.73 4.23 0.49
CA VAL A 230 2.19 3.24 -0.48
C VAL A 230 3.28 3.85 -1.33
N ALA A 231 4.40 3.15 -1.46
CA ALA A 231 5.52 3.53 -2.31
C ALA A 231 6.06 2.30 -3.05
N LYS A 232 6.72 2.51 -4.19
CA LYS A 232 7.46 1.45 -4.88
C LYS A 232 8.95 1.69 -4.68
N TRP A 233 9.69 0.69 -4.25
CA TRP A 233 11.15 0.81 -4.16
C TRP A 233 11.76 0.29 -5.45
N ASN A 234 12.23 1.22 -6.28
CA ASN A 234 12.62 0.98 -7.66
C ASN A 234 14.04 0.41 -7.71
N ILE A 235 14.18 -0.89 -7.47
CA ILE A 235 15.46 -1.61 -7.41
C ILE A 235 15.62 -2.63 -8.53
N ASN A 236 14.58 -2.87 -9.33
CA ASN A 236 14.49 -3.97 -10.27
C ASN A 236 14.08 -3.48 -11.66
N ALA A 237 12.91 -2.86 -11.82
CA ALA A 237 12.36 -2.56 -13.13
C ALA A 237 13.20 -1.55 -13.94
N PHE A 238 13.92 -0.67 -13.25
CA PHE A 238 14.84 0.30 -13.86
C PHE A 238 16.29 -0.19 -13.96
N GLU A 239 16.62 -1.36 -13.41
CA GLU A 239 17.95 -1.93 -13.53
C GLU A 239 18.14 -2.61 -14.91
N PRO A 240 19.31 -2.44 -15.55
CA PRO A 240 19.60 -3.09 -16.82
C PRO A 240 19.50 -4.62 -16.75
N GLU A 241 18.92 -5.23 -17.79
CA GLU A 241 18.77 -6.69 -17.90
C GLU A 241 20.10 -7.45 -17.78
N PHE A 242 21.21 -6.88 -18.25
CA PHE A 242 22.52 -7.54 -18.16
C PHE A 242 23.03 -7.72 -16.72
N LEU A 243 22.43 -7.04 -15.73
CA LEU A 243 22.73 -7.23 -14.31
C LEU A 243 21.94 -8.39 -13.68
N GLU A 244 20.98 -8.96 -14.41
CA GLU A 244 20.18 -10.08 -13.93
C GLU A 244 21.05 -11.31 -13.70
N TYR A 245 20.77 -12.05 -12.63
CA TYR A 245 21.61 -13.16 -12.18
C TYR A 245 21.74 -14.31 -13.20
N SER A 246 20.74 -14.47 -14.06
CA SER A 246 20.69 -15.42 -15.18
C SER A 246 21.65 -15.01 -16.30
N VAL A 247 21.78 -13.70 -16.55
CA VAL A 247 22.60 -13.10 -17.61
C VAL A 247 24.04 -12.84 -17.14
N ALA A 248 24.21 -12.16 -16.00
CA ALA A 248 25.52 -11.82 -15.45
C ALA A 248 26.30 -13.05 -14.96
N GLY A 249 25.60 -14.13 -14.63
CA GLY A 249 26.21 -15.39 -14.23
C GLY A 249 27.19 -15.21 -13.06
N ALA A 250 28.48 -15.52 -13.27
CA ALA A 250 29.49 -15.39 -12.22
C ALA A 250 29.79 -13.93 -11.82
N ALA A 251 29.46 -12.96 -12.66
CA ALA A 251 29.67 -11.53 -12.40
C ALA A 251 28.57 -10.88 -11.55
N THR A 252 27.53 -11.64 -11.19
CA THR A 252 26.43 -11.15 -10.35
C THR A 252 26.92 -10.62 -9.00
N VAL A 253 26.54 -9.39 -8.67
CA VAL A 253 26.73 -8.80 -7.35
C VAL A 253 25.66 -9.38 -6.40
N VAL A 254 26.02 -10.44 -5.68
CA VAL A 254 25.09 -11.28 -4.89
C VAL A 254 24.65 -10.67 -3.56
N ASP A 255 25.40 -9.68 -3.06
CA ASP A 255 25.14 -8.93 -1.83
C ASP A 255 24.36 -7.63 -2.07
N SER A 256 23.90 -7.41 -3.29
CA SER A 256 23.10 -6.25 -3.69
C SER A 256 21.64 -6.64 -3.92
N PRO A 257 20.65 -5.84 -3.46
CA PRO A 257 19.24 -6.09 -3.72
C PRO A 257 18.82 -5.73 -5.15
N PHE A 258 19.63 -4.95 -5.87
CA PHE A 258 19.27 -4.43 -7.21
C PHE A 258 19.23 -5.54 -8.26
N ARG A 259 18.20 -5.56 -9.11
CA ARG A 259 17.93 -6.63 -10.09
C ARG A 259 17.85 -8.02 -9.46
N SER A 260 17.21 -8.10 -8.29
CA SER A 260 16.87 -9.38 -7.65
C SER A 260 15.65 -10.06 -8.29
N SER A 261 14.85 -9.28 -9.01
CA SER A 261 13.65 -9.68 -9.74
C SER A 261 13.47 -8.72 -10.92
N ASP A 262 12.53 -9.02 -11.81
CA ASP A 262 11.97 -8.16 -12.84
C ASP A 262 10.84 -7.24 -12.32
N HIS A 263 10.37 -7.43 -11.09
CA HIS A 263 9.35 -6.60 -10.42
C HIS A 263 9.92 -5.76 -9.28
N ASP A 264 9.49 -4.50 -9.17
CA ASP A 264 9.79 -3.67 -8.00
C ASP A 264 8.91 -3.99 -6.79
N PRO A 265 9.47 -4.10 -5.58
CA PRO A 265 8.68 -4.28 -4.37
C PRO A 265 7.82 -3.06 -4.03
N ILE A 266 6.61 -3.32 -3.53
CA ILE A 266 5.69 -2.32 -3.00
C ILE A 266 5.84 -2.23 -1.48
N LEU A 267 6.19 -1.04 -0.99
CA LEU A 267 6.29 -0.70 0.43
C LEU A 267 4.97 -0.08 0.90
N ILE A 268 4.41 -0.64 1.99
CA ILE A 268 3.14 -0.20 2.55
C ILE A 268 3.35 0.11 4.04
N GLY A 269 3.12 1.36 4.43
CA GLY A 269 3.12 1.80 5.82
C GLY A 269 1.69 1.95 6.32
N LEU A 270 1.33 1.26 7.41
CA LEU A 270 0.01 1.35 8.04
C LEU A 270 0.08 2.06 9.39
N ASN A 271 -0.81 3.03 9.61
CA ASN A 271 -0.94 3.78 10.84
C ASN A 271 -2.34 3.63 11.42
N PHE A 272 -2.48 2.74 12.40
CA PHE A 272 -3.72 2.49 13.12
C PHE A 272 -3.91 3.40 14.34
N ARG A 273 -2.98 4.33 14.63
CA ARG A 273 -3.19 5.31 15.71
C ARG A 273 -4.36 6.22 15.31
N GLY A 274 -5.36 6.25 16.16
CA GLY A 274 -6.71 6.74 15.85
C GLY A 274 -6.77 8.05 15.09
N VAL A 275 -7.59 8.07 14.03
CA VAL A 275 -8.43 9.23 13.75
C VAL A 275 -9.20 9.51 15.04
N VAL A 276 -9.04 10.71 15.59
CA VAL A 276 -9.88 11.22 16.66
C VAL A 276 -11.31 11.32 16.12
N THR A 277 -12.12 10.29 16.34
CA THR A 277 -13.56 10.39 16.30
C THR A 277 -14.03 10.97 17.65
N ALA A 278 -15.20 11.61 17.65
CA ALA A 278 -15.73 12.48 18.70
C ALA A 278 -15.95 11.85 20.11
N ALA A 279 -15.29 10.75 20.46
CA ALA A 279 -15.33 10.12 21.79
C ALA A 279 -13.97 10.05 22.50
N GLY A 280 -12.88 10.54 21.89
CA GLY A 280 -11.58 10.66 22.55
C GLY A 280 -11.16 12.12 22.64
N GLN A 281 -11.55 12.83 23.71
CA GLN A 281 -10.91 14.10 24.04
C GLN A 281 -9.41 13.83 24.22
N PRO A 282 -8.50 14.40 23.41
CA PRO A 282 -7.09 14.38 23.73
C PRO A 282 -6.93 15.12 25.07
N LYS A 283 -6.19 14.50 26.00
CA LYS A 283 -5.78 15.19 27.23
C LYS A 283 -5.19 16.53 26.85
N ASN A 284 -5.78 17.59 27.40
CA ASN A 284 -5.42 18.99 27.26
C ASN A 284 -3.90 19.19 27.05
N GLU A 285 -3.47 19.41 25.80
CA GLU A 285 -2.39 20.37 25.61
C GLU A 285 -2.98 21.73 26.00
N ALA A 286 -2.30 22.48 26.86
CA ALA A 286 -2.79 23.77 27.36
C ALA A 286 -2.80 24.78 26.21
N GLY A 287 -3.89 24.82 25.44
CA GLY A 287 -4.10 25.71 24.32
C GLY A 287 -5.14 25.18 23.34
N GLY A 288 -5.90 26.08 22.72
CA GLY A 288 -6.74 25.79 21.57
C GLY A 288 -5.92 25.42 20.33
N GLN A 289 -6.56 24.78 19.37
CA GLN A 289 -5.96 24.39 18.10
C GLN A 289 -6.84 24.88 16.95
N LEU A 290 -6.21 25.43 15.91
CA LEU A 290 -6.87 25.75 14.65
C LEU A 290 -6.55 24.64 13.64
N GLN A 291 -7.59 23.91 13.22
CA GLN A 291 -7.51 22.93 12.13
C GLN A 291 -8.47 23.32 11.01
N VAL A 292 -8.05 23.17 9.77
CA VAL A 292 -8.84 23.52 8.59
C VAL A 292 -8.63 22.46 7.53
N PHE A 293 -9.74 22.04 6.92
CA PHE A 293 -9.75 21.06 5.83
C PHE A 293 -10.60 21.61 4.67
N PRO A 294 -10.24 21.34 3.42
CA PRO A 294 -11.07 21.71 2.27
C PRO A 294 -12.38 20.90 2.25
N ASN A 295 -13.47 21.53 1.79
CA ASN A 295 -14.78 20.91 1.60
C ASN A 295 -15.41 21.39 0.26
N PRO A 296 -15.81 20.50 -0.68
CA PRO A 296 -15.60 19.05 -0.67
C PRO A 296 -14.10 18.75 -0.71
N ALA A 297 -13.69 17.61 -0.13
CA ALA A 297 -12.28 17.26 -0.04
C ALA A 297 -11.80 16.63 -1.35
N PRO A 298 -11.25 17.45 -2.26
CA PRO A 298 -9.98 17.07 -2.86
C PRO A 298 -9.01 18.26 -2.87
N ALA A 299 -7.71 17.94 -2.89
CA ALA A 299 -6.60 18.86 -3.09
C ALA A 299 -6.16 19.60 -1.79
N ALA A 300 -5.09 19.09 -1.17
CA ALA A 300 -4.68 19.39 0.20
C ALA A 300 -4.52 20.91 0.45
N PHE A 301 -5.33 21.44 1.37
CA PHE A 301 -5.18 22.76 2.01
C PHE A 301 -5.41 22.55 3.51
N ASN A 302 -4.39 22.00 4.19
CA ASN A 302 -4.48 21.59 5.59
C ASN A 302 -3.74 22.57 6.48
N ILE A 303 -4.41 23.09 7.51
CA ILE A 303 -3.82 24.01 8.48
C ILE A 303 -3.77 23.32 9.82
N ARG A 304 -2.64 23.45 10.51
CA ARG A 304 -2.51 22.98 11.89
C ARG A 304 -1.69 23.98 12.68
N ILE A 305 -2.37 24.75 13.53
CA ILE A 305 -1.74 25.67 14.47
C ILE A 305 -2.14 25.29 15.90
N VAL A 306 -1.16 25.10 16.77
CA VAL A 306 -1.32 24.64 18.16
C VAL A 306 -0.90 25.74 19.15
N GLY A 307 -1.38 25.67 20.39
CA GLY A 307 -1.01 26.61 21.45
C GLY A 307 -1.75 27.95 21.40
N LEU A 308 -2.98 27.97 20.88
CA LEU A 308 -3.78 29.18 20.76
C LEU A 308 -4.53 29.50 22.07
N PRO A 309 -4.81 30.77 22.39
CA PRO A 309 -5.79 31.09 23.42
C PRO A 309 -7.17 30.62 22.95
N LYS A 310 -7.88 29.90 23.82
CA LYS A 310 -9.16 29.25 23.45
C LYS A 310 -10.25 30.28 23.13
N THR A 311 -10.31 31.37 23.90
CA THR A 311 -11.39 32.35 23.87
C THR A 311 -10.98 33.73 23.36
N GLU A 312 -9.69 34.00 23.17
CA GLU A 312 -9.25 35.30 22.70
C GLU A 312 -9.45 35.47 21.20
N ARG A 313 -9.62 36.72 20.79
CA ARG A 313 -9.86 37.09 19.41
C ARG A 313 -8.54 37.09 18.65
N LEU A 314 -8.51 36.28 17.59
CA LEU A 314 -7.40 36.13 16.68
C LEU A 314 -7.78 36.69 15.31
N THR A 315 -6.78 37.16 14.58
CA THR A 315 -6.86 37.58 13.18
C THR A 315 -6.04 36.59 12.35
N LEU A 316 -6.68 35.96 11.37
CA LEU A 316 -6.05 35.05 10.43
C LEU A 316 -6.07 35.68 9.04
N GLU A 317 -4.89 35.90 8.47
CA GLU A 317 -4.70 36.37 7.10
C GLU A 317 -4.17 35.23 6.23
N VAL A 318 -4.71 35.10 5.01
CA VAL A 318 -4.14 34.26 3.95
C VAL A 318 -3.52 35.19 2.93
N VAL A 319 -2.24 34.98 2.65
CA VAL A 319 -1.44 35.79 1.73
C VAL A 319 -0.94 34.89 0.60
N SER A 320 -1.08 35.30 -0.65
CA SER A 320 -0.54 34.56 -1.79
C SER A 320 0.99 34.57 -1.80
N ALA A 321 1.61 33.69 -2.59
CA ALA A 321 3.07 33.69 -2.79
C ALA A 321 3.62 35.04 -3.32
N LEU A 322 2.78 35.87 -3.94
CA LEU A 322 3.11 37.21 -4.43
C LEU A 322 2.96 38.31 -3.36
N GLY A 323 2.64 37.94 -2.11
CA GLY A 323 2.48 38.88 -1.00
C GLY A 323 1.12 39.56 -0.93
N GLN A 324 0.15 39.18 -1.77
CA GLN A 324 -1.19 39.76 -1.75
C GLN A 324 -2.08 39.08 -0.70
N ARG A 325 -2.74 39.85 0.16
CA ARG A 325 -3.71 39.30 1.11
C ARG A 325 -5.00 38.93 0.39
N VAL A 326 -5.30 37.63 0.34
CA VAL A 326 -6.47 37.06 -0.38
C VAL A 326 -7.65 36.76 0.55
N LEU A 327 -7.41 36.64 1.86
CA LEU A 327 -8.45 36.42 2.87
C LEU A 327 -8.01 37.00 4.22
N ALA A 328 -8.95 37.56 4.98
CA ALA A 328 -8.74 37.97 6.37
C ALA A 328 -9.98 37.61 7.20
N LEU A 329 -9.79 36.89 8.29
CA LEU A 329 -10.84 36.43 9.18
C LEU A 329 -10.52 36.81 10.62
N GLN A 330 -11.55 37.11 11.39
CA GLN A 330 -11.43 37.31 12.84
C GLN A 330 -12.33 36.33 13.57
N GLY A 331 -11.83 35.80 14.68
CA GLY A 331 -12.57 34.86 15.52
C GLY A 331 -11.69 34.25 16.60
N THR A 332 -12.24 33.31 17.33
CA THR A 332 -11.51 32.50 18.31
C THR A 332 -10.91 31.26 17.66
N ALA A 333 -10.03 30.56 18.37
CA ALA A 333 -9.53 29.26 17.92
C ALA A 333 -10.65 28.25 17.62
N GLU A 334 -11.82 28.41 18.25
CA GLU A 334 -13.01 27.56 18.06
C GLU A 334 -13.85 27.93 16.84
N THR A 335 -13.94 29.22 16.50
CA THR A 335 -14.86 29.71 15.45
C THR A 335 -14.19 29.92 14.10
N LEU A 336 -12.89 30.21 14.09
CA LEU A 336 -12.11 30.38 12.87
C LEU A 336 -12.12 29.15 11.94
N PRO A 337 -12.03 27.88 12.41
CA PRO A 337 -12.06 26.68 11.55
C PRO A 337 -13.24 26.62 10.58
N ALA A 338 -14.44 26.90 11.07
CA ALA A 338 -15.66 26.84 10.27
C ALA A 338 -15.72 27.99 9.24
N ASN A 339 -15.20 29.17 9.59
CA ASN A 339 -15.19 30.34 8.71
C ASN A 339 -14.18 30.20 7.58
N ILE A 340 -12.97 29.75 7.89
CA ILE A 340 -11.93 29.55 6.88
C ILE A 340 -12.26 28.40 5.93
N SER A 341 -12.75 27.25 6.44
CA SER A 341 -13.11 26.10 5.59
C SER A 341 -14.17 26.46 4.53
N ARG A 342 -15.11 27.37 4.88
CA ARG A 342 -16.12 27.87 3.92
C ARG A 342 -15.55 28.81 2.86
N GLN A 343 -14.52 29.58 3.18
CA GLN A 343 -14.01 30.65 2.32
C GLN A 343 -12.81 30.22 1.47
N THR A 344 -12.05 29.21 1.89
CA THR A 344 -10.87 28.73 1.16
C THR A 344 -11.20 27.78 0.01
N ALA A 345 -12.43 27.26 -0.06
CA ALA A 345 -12.91 26.49 -1.20
C ALA A 345 -12.73 27.23 -2.54
N ARG A 346 -12.83 28.57 -2.55
CA ARG A 346 -12.75 29.41 -3.75
C ARG A 346 -11.34 29.88 -4.13
N LEU A 347 -10.32 29.63 -3.32
CA LEU A 347 -8.94 30.00 -3.65
C LEU A 347 -8.45 29.20 -4.86
N ALA A 348 -7.62 29.79 -5.72
CA ALA A 348 -6.98 29.02 -6.79
C ALA A 348 -5.96 28.03 -6.20
N PRO A 349 -5.62 26.93 -6.90
CA PRO A 349 -4.45 26.13 -6.58
C PRO A 349 -3.18 27.00 -6.50
N GLY A 350 -2.29 26.70 -5.56
CA GLY A 350 -1.04 27.43 -5.35
C GLY A 350 -0.57 27.46 -3.90
N ILE A 351 0.55 28.15 -3.67
CA ILE A 351 1.16 28.31 -2.35
C ILE A 351 0.65 29.58 -1.67
N TYR A 352 0.31 29.47 -0.39
CA TYR A 352 -0.14 30.56 0.47
C TYR A 352 0.65 30.61 1.79
N LEU A 353 0.76 31.81 2.35
CA LEU A 353 1.24 32.07 3.71
C LEU A 353 0.06 32.44 4.59
N LEU A 354 -0.14 31.70 5.66
CA LEU A 354 -1.12 32.01 6.70
C LEU A 354 -0.43 32.80 7.80
N ARG A 355 -0.95 33.96 8.16
CA ARG A 355 -0.47 34.75 9.28
C ARG A 355 -1.56 34.83 10.34
N LEU A 356 -1.28 34.32 11.52
CA LEU A 356 -2.18 34.38 12.67
C LEU A 356 -1.61 35.37 13.68
N SER A 357 -2.43 36.34 14.09
CA SER A 357 -2.03 37.38 15.04
C SER A 357 -3.14 37.70 16.04
N GLY A 358 -2.76 38.21 17.22
CA GLY A 358 -3.69 38.58 18.29
C GLY A 358 -3.32 37.88 19.59
N ALA A 359 -3.75 38.42 20.74
CA ALA A 359 -3.54 37.80 22.05
C ALA A 359 -2.06 37.52 22.39
N GLY A 360 -1.13 38.38 21.94
CA GLY A 360 0.31 38.18 22.09
C GLY A 360 0.92 37.09 21.21
N ILE A 361 0.13 36.45 20.33
CA ILE A 361 0.59 35.45 19.36
C ILE A 361 0.84 36.11 18.01
N SER A 362 1.93 35.70 17.35
CA SER A 362 2.22 35.96 15.95
C SER A 362 2.86 34.72 15.34
N GLN A 363 2.13 34.01 14.48
CA GLN A 363 2.59 32.77 13.85
C GLN A 363 2.36 32.81 12.35
N THR A 364 3.25 32.18 11.59
CA THR A 364 3.12 32.05 10.14
C THR A 364 3.31 30.62 9.69
N GLN A 365 2.45 30.14 8.79
CA GLN A 365 2.54 28.79 8.22
C GLN A 365 2.41 28.85 6.70
N ARG A 366 3.32 28.21 5.97
CA ARG A 366 3.17 27.98 4.53
C ARG A 366 2.23 26.79 4.31
N VAL A 367 1.29 26.95 3.38
CA VAL A 367 0.38 25.89 2.94
C VAL A 367 0.31 25.87 1.41
N GLU A 368 0.00 24.71 0.87
CA GLU A 368 -0.29 24.50 -0.53
C GLU A 368 -1.80 24.27 -0.66
N LYS A 369 -2.38 24.66 -1.79
CA LYS A 369 -3.69 24.22 -2.26
C LYS A 369 -3.45 23.54 -3.60
N LEU A 370 -3.72 22.24 -3.68
CA LEU A 370 -3.55 21.49 -4.94
C LEU A 370 -4.65 21.83 -5.96
#